data_AF-A0A7C3Q0P9-F1
#
_entry.id   AF-A0A7C3Q0P9-F1
#
_cell.length_a   1.000
_cell.length_b   1.000
_cell.length_c   1.000
_cell.angle_alpha   90.00
_cell.angle_beta   90.00
_cell.angle_gamma   90.00
#
_symmetry.space_group_name_H-M   'P 1'
#
loop_
_entity.id
_entity.type
_entity.pdbx_description
1 polymer ?
#
loop_
_entity_poly.entity_id
_entity_poly.type
_entity_poly.pdbx_seq_one_letter_code
_entity_poly.pdbx_strand_id
1 'polypeptide(L)'
;MPPMRTKFFFQIDSKRLVLIGLAIGAASLSGCKRSPPSAGAGGGTTAPQEPRSVSLVGVTSRPADRSIEITGTLFGEEEVTIAAEVAGRVVEVAADLGDAAEHGALLARMDPTNYELAVDEERSALLTALARIGLDELPRGEVDLDALPIVARARAQAENARSRHERARKLYERTPPLISEQDFADIQTQYEVATTS
;
A
#
# COMPACT_ATOMS: atom_id res chain seq x y z
N MET A 1 9.70 21.63 14.73
CA MET A 1 8.77 22.15 15.77
C MET A 1 8.26 20.94 16.55
N PRO A 2 8.37 20.89 17.89
CA PRO A 2 8.19 19.66 18.68
C PRO A 2 6.71 19.33 18.93
N PRO A 3 6.31 18.06 19.16
CA PRO A 3 4.97 17.70 19.60
C PRO A 3 4.86 17.71 21.14
N MET A 4 3.93 18.52 21.67
CA MET A 4 3.53 18.46 23.08
C MET A 4 2.59 17.28 23.31
N ARG A 5 3.05 16.32 24.13
CA ARG A 5 2.23 15.29 24.77
C ARG A 5 1.62 15.87 26.04
N THR A 6 0.33 15.68 26.25
CA THR A 6 -0.30 15.92 27.57
C THR A 6 -1.22 14.76 27.91
N LYS A 7 -0.73 13.90 28.82
CA LYS A 7 -1.53 12.92 29.56
C LYS A 7 -2.21 13.66 30.71
N PHE A 8 -3.53 13.59 30.82
CA PHE A 8 -4.24 13.94 32.05
C PHE A 8 -4.90 12.68 32.61
N PHE A 9 -4.34 12.20 33.71
CA PHE A 9 -4.77 11.05 34.49
C PHE A 9 -5.57 11.60 35.68
N PHE A 10 -6.88 11.36 35.70
CA PHE A 10 -7.79 11.83 36.75
C PHE A 10 -7.90 10.74 37.82
N GLN A 11 -7.22 10.94 38.96
CA GLN A 11 -7.26 10.05 40.12
C GLN A 11 -8.18 10.67 41.18
N ILE A 12 -9.32 10.03 41.42
CA ILE A 12 -10.35 10.47 42.39
C ILE A 12 -10.03 9.85 43.75
N ASP A 13 -9.61 10.68 44.71
CA ASP A 13 -9.32 10.26 46.09
C ASP A 13 -10.59 10.25 46.95
N SER A 14 -10.98 9.05 47.40
CA SER A 14 -12.20 8.70 48.13
C SER A 14 -12.18 9.02 49.63
N LYS A 15 -11.20 9.78 50.13
CA LYS A 15 -10.96 9.98 51.57
C LYS A 15 -11.57 11.23 52.20
N ARG A 16 -12.26 12.09 51.43
CA ARG A 16 -12.82 13.36 51.96
C ARG A 16 -14.32 13.34 52.26
N LEU A 17 -14.99 12.21 52.02
CA LEU A 17 -16.46 12.10 52.13
C LEU A 17 -16.96 11.61 53.51
N VAL A 18 -16.06 11.25 54.44
CA VAL A 18 -16.46 10.67 55.75
C VAL A 18 -16.48 11.70 56.89
N LEU A 19 -15.92 12.91 56.71
CA LEU A 19 -15.74 13.88 57.82
C LEU A 19 -16.88 14.91 58.00
N ILE A 20 -17.93 14.88 57.18
CA ILE A 20 -19.02 15.88 57.25
C ILE A 20 -20.29 15.34 57.94
N GLY A 21 -20.32 14.03 58.27
CA GLY A 21 -21.51 13.35 58.81
C GLY A 21 -21.76 13.46 60.33
N LEU A 22 -20.88 14.10 61.13
CA LEU A 22 -20.94 14.01 62.60
C LEU A 22 -21.33 15.32 63.32
N ALA A 23 -21.62 16.41 62.61
CA ALA A 23 -21.78 17.74 63.24
C ALA A 23 -23.23 18.27 63.39
N ILE A 24 -24.26 17.52 62.98
CA ILE A 24 -25.65 18.04 62.91
C ILE A 24 -26.57 17.42 63.99
N GLY A 25 -26.01 16.68 64.96
CA GLY A 25 -26.76 15.85 65.90
C GLY A 25 -27.05 16.41 67.31
N ALA A 26 -26.85 17.69 67.62
CA ALA A 26 -27.08 18.18 69.00
C ALA A 26 -27.33 19.70 69.10
N ALA A 27 -28.56 20.15 68.84
CA ALA A 27 -29.09 21.43 69.33
C ALA A 27 -30.63 21.40 69.18
N SER A 28 -31.35 20.82 70.12
CA SER A 28 -31.89 21.47 71.32
C SER A 28 -33.38 21.77 71.17
N LEU A 29 -34.18 20.95 71.86
CA LEU A 29 -35.55 21.19 72.24
C LEU A 29 -35.61 22.34 73.26
N SER A 30 -36.42 23.38 72.98
CA SER A 30 -37.03 24.33 73.94
C SER A 30 -37.78 25.39 73.12
N GLY A 31 -39.03 25.76 73.33
CA GLY A 31 -40.03 25.39 74.32
C GLY A 31 -41.35 26.12 73.97
N CYS A 32 -42.48 25.50 74.32
CA CYS A 32 -43.81 26.09 74.20
C CYS A 32 -44.04 27.19 75.24
N LYS A 33 -44.59 28.34 74.84
CA LYS A 33 -45.41 29.19 75.73
C LYS A 33 -46.65 29.69 74.99
N ARG A 34 -47.80 29.17 75.42
CA ARG A 34 -49.16 29.63 75.09
C ARG A 34 -49.72 30.26 76.35
N SER A 35 -50.26 31.47 76.28
CA SER A 35 -51.10 32.07 77.34
C SER A 35 -52.04 33.14 76.75
N PRO A 36 -53.20 33.37 77.39
CA PRO A 36 -54.50 33.64 76.74
C PRO A 36 -54.92 35.14 76.79
N PRO A 37 -56.10 35.52 76.25
CA PRO A 37 -56.35 36.86 75.70
C PRO A 37 -56.89 37.86 76.72
N SER A 38 -56.52 39.14 76.54
CA SER A 38 -57.22 40.27 77.15
C SER A 38 -57.98 41.04 76.06
N ALA A 39 -59.31 41.02 76.16
CA ALA A 39 -60.20 41.86 75.39
C ALA A 39 -60.08 43.32 75.86
N GLY A 40 -59.99 44.23 74.89
CA GLY A 40 -60.00 45.67 75.10
C GLY A 40 -60.01 46.35 73.73
N ALA A 41 -61.21 46.69 73.25
CA ALA A 41 -61.42 47.38 71.99
C ALA A 41 -60.82 48.79 72.03
N GLY A 42 -60.11 49.17 70.97
CA GLY A 42 -59.69 50.56 70.76
C GLY A 42 -58.55 50.72 69.76
N GLY A 43 -58.88 50.81 68.46
CA GLY A 43 -58.11 51.53 67.44
C GLY A 43 -56.79 50.91 66.97
N GLY A 44 -56.74 50.47 65.71
CA GLY A 44 -55.47 50.13 65.07
C GLY A 44 -55.61 49.87 63.57
N THR A 45 -55.19 50.82 62.75
CA THR A 45 -54.67 50.52 61.42
C THR A 45 -53.16 50.71 61.47
N THR A 46 -52.47 49.64 61.07
CA THR A 46 -51.03 49.47 60.80
C THR A 46 -50.13 49.20 62.01
N ALA A 47 -49.90 47.91 62.27
CA ALA A 47 -48.72 47.44 63.00
C ALA A 47 -47.60 47.07 62.00
N PRO A 48 -46.36 47.58 62.16
CA PRO A 48 -45.20 47.21 61.35
C PRO A 48 -44.77 45.74 61.59
N GLN A 49 -44.48 45.00 60.51
CA GLN A 49 -43.85 43.68 60.62
C GLN A 49 -42.33 43.80 60.74
N GLU A 50 -41.75 43.00 61.63
CA GLU A 50 -40.32 42.99 61.98
C GLU A 50 -39.45 42.54 60.78
N PRO A 51 -38.39 43.28 60.42
CA PRO A 51 -37.64 43.06 59.19
C PRO A 51 -36.77 41.79 59.25
N ARG A 52 -36.89 40.93 58.22
CA ARG A 52 -36.06 39.74 58.02
C ARG A 52 -34.67 40.13 57.49
N SER A 53 -33.62 39.69 58.19
CA SER A 53 -32.23 39.88 57.73
C SER A 53 -31.95 39.06 56.47
N VAL A 54 -31.52 39.74 55.41
CA VAL A 54 -31.11 39.12 54.13
C VAL A 54 -29.65 39.46 53.84
N SER A 55 -28.92 38.49 53.29
CA SER A 55 -27.55 38.67 52.83
C SER A 55 -27.56 39.13 51.37
N LEU A 56 -26.89 40.24 51.08
CA LEU A 56 -26.79 40.80 49.73
C LEU A 56 -25.39 40.55 49.15
N VAL A 57 -25.32 40.25 47.85
CA VAL A 57 -24.07 40.17 47.09
C VAL A 57 -24.14 41.16 45.92
N GLY A 58 -23.07 41.92 45.70
CA GLY A 58 -22.99 42.91 44.62
C GLY A 58 -22.95 42.27 43.24
N VAL A 59 -23.78 42.79 42.33
CA VAL A 59 -23.81 42.32 40.93
C VAL A 59 -22.61 42.91 40.18
N THR A 60 -21.82 42.05 39.54
CA THR A 60 -20.73 42.46 38.65
C THR A 60 -20.90 41.75 37.31
N SER A 61 -20.86 42.52 36.22
CA SER A 61 -20.88 41.94 34.88
C SER A 61 -19.55 41.23 34.62
N ARG A 62 -19.62 39.94 34.31
CA ARG A 62 -18.49 39.13 33.86
C ARG A 62 -18.91 38.40 32.59
N PRO A 63 -18.03 38.27 31.60
CA PRO A 63 -18.31 37.43 30.45
C PRO A 63 -18.60 36.00 30.92
N ALA A 64 -19.72 35.45 30.46
CA ALA A 64 -20.14 34.09 30.76
C ALA A 64 -19.98 33.25 29.50
N ASP A 65 -19.03 32.32 29.51
CA ASP A 65 -18.85 31.38 28.41
C ASP A 65 -20.02 30.39 28.41
N ARG A 66 -20.77 30.37 27.31
CA ARG A 66 -21.85 29.43 27.08
C ARG A 66 -21.34 28.34 26.15
N SER A 67 -21.07 27.16 26.69
CA SER A 67 -20.79 25.97 25.91
C SER A 67 -22.07 25.18 25.63
N ILE A 68 -22.16 24.59 24.45
CA ILE A 68 -23.20 23.62 24.09
C ILE A 68 -22.47 22.30 23.82
N GLU A 69 -22.87 21.24 24.51
CA GLU A 69 -22.34 19.90 24.24
C GLU A 69 -23.01 19.35 22.99
N ILE A 70 -22.20 19.00 21.99
CA ILE A 70 -22.65 18.44 20.71
C ILE A 70 -21.87 17.14 20.48
N THR A 71 -22.60 16.08 20.15
CA THR A 71 -22.00 14.82 19.72
C THR A 71 -21.94 14.79 18.20
N GLY A 72 -20.78 14.48 17.64
CA GLY A 72 -20.57 14.33 16.20
C GLY A 72 -19.58 13.19 15.92
N THR A 73 -19.57 12.73 14.68
CA THR A 73 -18.63 11.70 14.20
C THR A 73 -17.57 12.34 13.33
N LEU A 74 -16.31 11.94 13.53
CA LEU A 74 -15.18 12.37 12.72
C LEU A 74 -14.97 11.39 11.56
N PHE A 75 -14.70 11.92 10.37
CA PHE A 75 -14.33 11.16 9.19
C PHE A 75 -12.99 11.68 8.64
N GLY A 76 -12.27 10.83 7.91
CA GLY A 76 -11.09 11.27 7.17
C GLY A 76 -11.49 12.27 6.09
N GLU A 77 -10.63 13.25 5.84
CA GLU A 77 -10.83 14.20 4.73
C GLU A 77 -10.70 13.50 3.37
N GLU A 78 -9.76 12.57 3.26
CA GLU A 78 -9.53 11.74 2.08
C GLU A 78 -9.40 10.26 2.49
N GLU A 79 -10.00 9.37 1.70
CA GLU A 79 -9.94 7.92 1.89
C GLU A 79 -9.68 7.24 0.54
N VAL A 80 -8.74 6.32 0.50
CA VAL A 80 -8.34 5.59 -0.71
C VAL A 80 -8.24 4.11 -0.40
N THR A 81 -8.87 3.29 -1.24
CA THR A 81 -8.74 1.84 -1.18
C THR A 81 -7.55 1.40 -2.03
N ILE A 82 -6.58 0.73 -1.41
CA ILE A 82 -5.41 0.16 -2.09
C ILE A 82 -5.71 -1.30 -2.45
N ALA A 83 -5.49 -1.66 -3.71
CA ALA A 83 -5.68 -3.01 -4.22
C ALA A 83 -4.45 -3.46 -5.01
N ALA A 84 -4.18 -4.78 -4.99
CA ALA A 84 -3.17 -5.37 -5.84
C ALA A 84 -3.68 -5.50 -7.27
N GLU A 85 -2.83 -5.19 -8.25
CA GLU A 85 -3.15 -5.35 -9.68
C GLU A 85 -3.14 -6.84 -10.11
N VAL A 86 -2.32 -7.64 -9.43
CA VAL A 86 -2.14 -9.06 -9.73
C VAL A 86 -2.76 -9.94 -8.64
N ALA A 87 -3.33 -11.07 -9.06
CA ALA A 87 -3.88 -12.05 -8.14
C ALA A 87 -2.77 -12.95 -7.57
N GLY A 88 -2.66 -13.05 -6.26
CA GLY A 88 -1.63 -13.87 -5.62
C GLY A 88 -1.90 -14.12 -4.15
N ARG A 89 -1.13 -15.02 -3.56
CA ARG A 89 -1.18 -15.29 -2.12
C ARG A 89 -0.38 -14.21 -1.39
N VAL A 90 -0.96 -13.61 -0.35
CA VAL A 90 -0.23 -12.69 0.55
C VAL A 90 0.68 -13.51 1.47
N VAL A 91 1.98 -13.20 1.47
CA VAL A 91 2.99 -13.86 2.32
C VAL A 91 3.30 -13.05 3.58
N GLU A 92 3.14 -11.73 3.51
CA GLU A 92 3.48 -10.82 4.59
C GLU A 92 2.55 -9.60 4.57
N VAL A 93 2.14 -9.15 5.75
CA VAL A 93 1.46 -7.86 5.96
C VAL A 93 2.38 -7.04 6.87
N ALA A 94 2.85 -5.90 6.38
CA ALA A 94 3.93 -5.13 6.99
C ALA A 94 3.45 -3.89 7.76
N ALA A 95 2.17 -3.51 7.63
CA ALA A 95 1.56 -2.40 8.37
C ALA A 95 0.27 -2.86 9.07
N ASP A 96 0.01 -2.33 10.26
CA ASP A 96 -1.22 -2.58 11.03
C ASP A 96 -2.14 -1.35 11.06
N LEU A 97 -3.34 -1.54 11.59
CA LEU A 97 -4.35 -0.50 11.70
C LEU A 97 -3.87 0.64 12.62
N GLY A 98 -3.78 1.84 12.05
CA GLY A 98 -3.38 3.06 12.77
C GLY A 98 -1.90 3.43 12.60
N ASP A 99 -1.12 2.59 11.91
CA ASP A 99 0.25 2.93 11.54
C ASP A 99 0.28 4.01 10.44
N ALA A 100 1.23 4.94 10.54
CA ALA A 100 1.46 5.94 9.51
C ALA A 100 2.31 5.33 8.39
N ALA A 101 1.84 5.41 7.14
CA ALA A 101 2.57 4.96 5.97
C ALA A 101 3.02 6.15 5.11
N GLU A 102 4.30 6.17 4.75
CA GLU A 102 4.84 7.12 3.78
C GLU A 102 4.63 6.63 2.34
N HIS A 103 4.80 7.52 1.37
CA HIS A 103 4.70 7.15 -0.05
C HIS A 103 5.74 6.08 -0.42
N GLY A 104 5.27 4.97 -0.99
CA GLY A 104 6.12 3.82 -1.36
C GLY A 104 6.43 2.87 -0.20
N ALA A 105 5.82 3.06 0.98
CA ALA A 105 5.94 2.11 2.07
C ALA A 105 5.32 0.75 1.71
N LEU A 106 5.98 -0.32 2.14
CA LEU A 106 5.48 -1.68 1.97
C LEU A 106 4.31 -1.91 2.93
N LEU A 107 3.12 -2.18 2.40
CA LEU A 107 1.93 -2.50 3.20
C LEU A 107 1.70 -4.02 3.29
N ALA A 108 1.86 -4.72 2.17
CA ALA A 108 1.76 -6.17 2.09
C ALA A 108 2.65 -6.69 0.95
N ARG A 109 3.14 -7.93 1.08
CA ARG A 109 3.92 -8.63 0.06
C ARG A 109 3.16 -9.86 -0.42
N MET A 110 3.11 -10.03 -1.74
CA MET A 110 2.58 -11.22 -2.39
C MET A 110 3.71 -12.22 -2.68
N ASP A 111 3.35 -13.49 -2.81
CA ASP A 111 4.25 -14.56 -3.21
C ASP A 111 4.77 -14.34 -4.65
N PRO A 112 6.07 -14.09 -4.85
CA PRO A 112 6.61 -13.82 -6.18
C PRO A 112 6.92 -15.09 -6.99
N THR A 113 6.87 -16.28 -6.37
CA THR A 113 7.45 -17.52 -6.92
C THR A 113 6.97 -17.85 -8.33
N ASN A 114 5.66 -17.78 -8.58
CA ASN A 114 5.11 -18.09 -9.91
C ASN A 114 5.52 -17.07 -10.97
N TYR A 115 5.68 -15.80 -10.57
CA TYR A 115 6.09 -14.74 -11.50
C TYR A 115 7.58 -14.84 -11.82
N GLU A 116 8.40 -15.16 -10.82
CA GLU A 116 9.83 -15.43 -11.01
C GLU A 116 10.03 -16.63 -11.93
N LEU A 117 9.28 -17.72 -11.71
CA LEU A 117 9.34 -18.89 -12.57
C LEU A 117 8.93 -18.57 -14.02
N ALA A 118 7.88 -17.78 -14.21
CA ALA A 118 7.47 -17.34 -15.55
C ALA A 118 8.56 -16.50 -16.24
N VAL A 119 9.24 -15.62 -15.50
CA VAL A 119 10.39 -14.86 -16.04
C VAL A 119 11.55 -15.78 -16.42
N ASP A 120 11.84 -16.80 -15.60
CA ASP A 120 12.90 -17.77 -15.86
C ASP A 120 12.59 -18.69 -17.05
N GLU A 121 11.33 -19.07 -17.24
CA GLU A 121 10.85 -19.80 -18.43
C GLU A 121 11.09 -18.98 -19.69
N GLU A 122 10.68 -17.72 -19.70
CA GLU A 122 10.88 -16.82 -20.86
C GLU A 122 12.36 -16.54 -21.12
N ARG A 123 13.17 -16.38 -20.06
CA ARG A 123 14.62 -16.25 -20.20
C ARG A 123 15.24 -17.50 -20.81
N SER A 124 14.79 -18.69 -20.42
CA SER A 124 15.26 -19.96 -20.98
C SER A 124 14.86 -20.14 -22.44
N ALA A 125 13.65 -19.71 -22.80
CA ALA A 125 13.19 -19.67 -24.18
C ALA A 125 14.05 -18.74 -25.04
N LEU A 126 14.40 -17.57 -24.51
CA LEU A 126 15.31 -16.63 -25.16
C LEU A 126 16.70 -17.23 -25.38
N LEU A 127 17.30 -17.84 -24.35
CA LEU A 127 18.61 -18.49 -24.48
C LEU A 127 18.59 -19.62 -25.52
N THR A 128 17.50 -20.39 -25.58
CA THR A 128 17.32 -21.42 -26.61
C THR A 128 17.26 -20.83 -28.01
N ALA A 129 16.57 -19.69 -28.18
CA ALA A 129 16.50 -18.98 -29.44
C ALA A 129 17.87 -18.42 -29.87
N LEU A 130 18.64 -17.86 -28.93
CA LEU A 130 19.99 -17.35 -29.15
C LEU A 130 20.96 -18.48 -29.53
N ALA A 131 20.93 -19.60 -28.81
CA ALA A 131 21.76 -20.76 -29.11
C ALA A 131 21.52 -21.33 -30.52
N ARG A 132 20.27 -21.28 -31.03
CA ARG A 132 19.95 -21.72 -32.40
C ARG A 132 20.67 -20.89 -33.47
N ILE A 133 20.89 -19.60 -33.21
CA ILE A 133 21.62 -18.71 -34.11
C ILE A 133 23.11 -18.58 -33.74
N GLY A 134 23.56 -19.26 -32.68
CA GLY A 134 24.94 -19.27 -32.23
C GLY A 134 25.36 -17.98 -31.51
N LEU A 135 24.41 -17.32 -30.84
CA LEU A 135 24.67 -16.16 -29.98
C LEU A 135 24.51 -16.54 -28.51
N ASP A 136 25.30 -15.91 -27.65
CA ASP A 136 25.19 -16.06 -26.19
C ASP A 136 24.31 -14.97 -25.55
N GLU A 137 24.32 -13.77 -26.14
CA GLU A 137 23.56 -12.60 -25.66
C GLU A 137 22.94 -11.81 -26.82
N LEU A 138 21.89 -11.05 -26.52
CA LEU A 138 21.28 -10.11 -27.47
C LEU A 138 22.25 -8.94 -27.75
N PRO A 139 22.70 -8.74 -29.01
CA PRO A 139 23.47 -7.56 -29.36
C PRO A 139 22.61 -6.30 -29.19
N ARG A 140 23.17 -5.27 -28.55
CA ARG A 140 22.48 -3.99 -28.28
C ARG A 140 22.41 -3.05 -29.50
N GLY A 141 22.83 -3.51 -30.67
CA GLY A 141 22.97 -2.70 -31.88
C GLY A 141 22.78 -3.52 -33.14
N GLU A 142 23.35 -3.06 -34.24
CA GLU A 142 23.25 -3.74 -35.53
C GLU A 142 23.88 -5.13 -35.47
N VAL A 143 23.14 -6.13 -35.96
CA VAL A 143 23.57 -7.52 -35.98
C VAL A 143 24.30 -7.78 -37.28
N ASP A 144 25.58 -8.09 -37.19
CA ASP A 144 26.33 -8.59 -38.35
C ASP A 144 25.87 -10.01 -38.68
N LEU A 145 25.00 -10.12 -39.69
CA LEU A 145 24.45 -11.39 -40.16
C LEU A 145 25.55 -12.31 -40.73
N ASP A 146 26.63 -11.75 -41.26
CA ASP A 146 27.72 -12.52 -41.86
C ASP A 146 28.62 -13.18 -40.80
N ALA A 147 28.69 -12.60 -39.60
CA ALA A 147 29.41 -13.16 -38.47
C ALA A 147 28.68 -14.32 -37.77
N LEU A 148 27.39 -14.52 -38.06
CA LEU A 148 26.60 -15.56 -37.40
C LEU A 148 27.08 -16.97 -37.81
N PRO A 149 27.29 -17.89 -36.85
CA PRO A 149 27.74 -19.25 -37.14
C PRO A 149 26.85 -20.02 -38.13
N ILE A 150 25.53 -19.76 -38.09
CA ILE A 150 24.58 -20.38 -39.02
C ILE A 150 24.79 -19.92 -40.47
N VAL A 151 25.08 -18.64 -40.69
CA VAL A 151 25.35 -18.06 -42.01
C VAL A 151 26.73 -18.49 -42.50
N ALA A 152 27.74 -18.46 -41.63
CA ALA A 152 29.09 -18.95 -41.94
C ALA A 152 29.06 -20.43 -42.39
N ARG A 153 28.28 -21.28 -41.70
CA ARG A 153 28.08 -22.68 -42.07
C ARG A 153 27.38 -22.83 -43.42
N ALA A 154 26.30 -22.07 -43.67
CA ALA A 154 25.57 -22.11 -44.93
C ALA A 154 26.47 -21.70 -46.11
N ARG A 155 27.21 -20.59 -46.00
CA ARG A 155 28.21 -20.17 -47.01
C ARG A 155 29.26 -21.26 -47.25
N ALA A 156 29.81 -21.86 -46.20
CA ALA A 156 30.81 -22.93 -46.34
C ALA A 156 30.26 -24.15 -47.08
N GLN A 157 28.97 -24.48 -46.91
CA GLN A 157 28.32 -25.55 -47.67
C GLN A 157 28.10 -25.18 -49.14
N ALA A 158 27.63 -23.95 -49.42
CA ALA A 158 27.45 -23.46 -50.77
C ALA A 158 28.78 -23.44 -51.56
N GLU A 159 29.87 -22.97 -50.96
CA GLU A 159 31.20 -22.96 -51.59
C GLU A 159 31.74 -24.38 -51.85
N ASN A 160 31.48 -25.33 -50.94
CA ASN A 160 31.84 -26.72 -51.15
C ASN A 160 31.08 -27.33 -52.34
N ALA A 161 29.76 -27.10 -52.38
CA ALA A 161 28.91 -27.56 -53.47
C ALA A 161 29.31 -26.93 -54.81
N ARG A 162 29.62 -25.63 -54.83
CA ARG A 162 30.14 -24.90 -55.99
C ARG A 162 31.43 -25.53 -56.51
N SER A 163 32.39 -25.76 -55.61
CA SER A 163 33.67 -26.37 -55.96
C SER A 163 33.50 -27.80 -56.49
N ARG A 164 32.54 -28.57 -55.97
CA ARG A 164 32.20 -29.91 -56.49
C ARG A 164 31.62 -29.85 -57.89
N HIS A 165 30.66 -28.96 -58.10
CA HIS A 165 30.03 -28.75 -59.41
C HIS A 165 31.04 -28.30 -60.47
N GLU A 166 31.92 -27.34 -60.15
CA GLU A 166 32.96 -26.90 -61.09
C GLU A 166 33.95 -28.01 -61.46
N ARG A 167 34.33 -28.87 -60.50
CA ARG A 167 35.16 -30.04 -60.78
C ARG A 167 34.42 -31.05 -61.66
N ALA A 168 33.16 -31.35 -61.35
CA ALA A 168 32.34 -32.27 -62.12
C ALA A 168 32.15 -31.77 -63.57
N ARG A 169 31.86 -30.47 -63.74
CA ARG A 169 31.74 -29.83 -65.06
C ARG A 169 33.00 -30.02 -65.90
N LYS A 170 34.19 -29.74 -65.34
CA LYS A 170 35.47 -29.93 -66.05
C LYS A 170 35.71 -31.39 -66.47
N LEU A 171 35.22 -32.36 -65.71
CA LEU A 171 35.35 -33.78 -66.01
C LEU A 171 34.35 -34.26 -67.07
N TYR A 172 33.15 -33.67 -67.08
CA TYR A 172 32.11 -33.94 -68.07
C TYR A 172 32.45 -33.36 -69.45
N GLU A 173 33.02 -32.15 -69.49
CA GLU A 173 33.41 -31.45 -70.72
C GLU A 173 34.64 -32.06 -71.43
N ARG A 174 35.40 -32.93 -70.75
CA ARG A 174 36.52 -33.64 -71.39
C ARG A 174 35.99 -34.67 -72.39
N THR A 175 36.69 -34.86 -73.51
CA THR A 175 36.37 -35.89 -74.49
C THR A 175 37.41 -37.03 -74.43
N PRO A 176 37.02 -38.27 -74.11
CA PRO A 176 35.69 -38.70 -73.68
C PRO A 176 35.37 -38.26 -72.23
N PRO A 177 34.07 -38.14 -71.86
CA PRO A 177 33.64 -37.74 -70.52
C PRO A 177 34.17 -38.69 -69.46
N LEU A 178 34.69 -38.14 -68.36
CA LEU A 178 35.26 -38.93 -67.26
C LEU A 178 34.23 -39.22 -66.15
N ILE A 179 33.01 -38.71 -66.27
CA ILE A 179 31.89 -38.95 -65.35
C ILE A 179 30.60 -39.21 -66.14
N SER A 180 29.63 -39.88 -65.52
CA SER A 180 28.33 -40.14 -66.13
C SER A 180 27.43 -38.88 -66.14
N GLU A 181 26.45 -38.85 -67.05
CA GLU A 181 25.46 -37.75 -67.12
C GLU A 181 24.59 -37.69 -65.85
N GLN A 182 24.22 -38.84 -65.30
CA GLN A 182 23.46 -38.93 -64.06
C GLN A 182 24.24 -38.34 -62.88
N ASP A 183 25.52 -38.70 -62.72
CA ASP A 183 26.36 -38.17 -61.64
C ASP A 183 26.52 -36.65 -61.74
N PHE A 184 26.65 -36.13 -62.97
CA PHE A 184 26.73 -34.69 -63.20
C PHE A 184 25.43 -33.98 -62.81
N ALA A 185 24.28 -34.50 -63.22
CA ALA A 185 22.96 -33.95 -62.90
C ALA A 185 22.68 -33.96 -61.38
N ASP A 186 23.09 -35.01 -60.67
CA ASP A 186 22.96 -35.10 -59.22
C ASP A 186 23.80 -34.02 -58.51
N ILE A 187 25.06 -33.82 -58.94
CA ILE A 187 25.94 -32.79 -58.40
C ILE A 187 25.40 -31.38 -58.71
N GLN A 188 24.85 -31.18 -59.91
CA GLN A 188 24.22 -29.92 -60.29
C GLN A 188 23.02 -29.62 -59.39
N THR A 189 22.13 -30.58 -59.18
CA THR A 189 20.97 -30.44 -58.29
C THR A 189 21.40 -30.12 -56.87
N GLN A 190 22.44 -30.78 -56.35
CA GLN A 190 23.00 -30.50 -55.03
C GLN A 190 23.55 -29.08 -54.90
N TYR A 191 24.18 -28.55 -55.95
CA TYR A 191 24.64 -27.17 -55.99
C TYR A 191 23.47 -26.18 -56.00
N GLU A 192 22.47 -26.41 -56.84
CA GLU A 192 21.29 -25.55 -56.95
C GLU A 192 20.52 -25.46 -55.62
N VAL A 193 20.33 -26.59 -54.93
CA VAL A 193 19.73 -26.63 -53.58
C VAL A 193 20.55 -25.81 -52.59
N ALA A 194 21.88 -25.99 -52.56
CA ALA A 194 22.76 -25.27 -51.63
C ALA A 194 22.88 -23.77 -51.90
N THR A 195 22.62 -23.29 -53.12
CA THR A 195 22.60 -21.85 -53.44
C THR A 195 21.25 -21.19 -53.24
N THR A 196 20.18 -21.98 -53.23
CA THR A 196 18.81 -21.48 -53.09
C THR A 196 18.35 -21.47 -51.62
N SER A 197 18.90 -22.38 -50.80
CA SER A 197 18.67 -22.46 -49.35
C SER A 197 19.53 -21.48 -48.56
#